data_AF-A0A7Z6UGJ2-F1
#
_entry.id   AF-A0A7Z6UGJ2-F1
#
_cell.length_a   1.000
_cell.length_b   1.000
_cell.length_c   1.000
_cell.angle_alpha   90.00
_cell.angle_beta   90.00
_cell.angle_gamma   90.00
#
_symmetry.space_group_name_H-M   'P 1'
#
loop_
_entity.id
_entity.type
_entity.pdbx_description
1 polymer ?
#
loop_
_entity_poly.entity_id
_entity_poly.type
_entity_poly.pdbx_seq_one_letter_code
_entity_poly.pdbx_strand_id
1 'polypeptide(L)'
;MPSHNPSARFFPTFLALVTLMLSLCMAPTWAAEKSAKRGIAYNVALPADLSALSSGVSWWYNWSPRPHDRLASYDYASMYGVDFIPMVWNGNVDDGQLKQYLLAHPAIRYLLVINEPNLLDQANMTPEAAASFWPRLEQIAAQTGVKLVGPAMNWGTMPGYGDPVVWLDAFYTAYRSMNQNRDPRIDYLAFHWYDYGLPGMLDRLSKYGKPFWVTEFANWHALDDGAQIDTVEKQKQQMAEMVATLEQRPDVFRYAWFTGRMNPDPHFSSLLDAEGKLTELGQYYLSLPYSE
;
A
#
# COMPACT_ATOMS: atom_id res chain seq x y z
N MET A 1 -49.00 -78.72 27.19
CA MET A 1 -49.35 -78.32 28.57
C MET A 1 -48.29 -78.89 29.50
N PRO A 2 -47.81 -78.22 30.58
CA PRO A 2 -47.83 -76.80 30.94
C PRO A 2 -46.45 -76.24 31.39
N SER A 3 -46.36 -74.91 31.49
CA SER A 3 -45.68 -74.09 32.52
C SER A 3 -44.26 -74.42 33.04
N HIS A 4 -43.29 -73.53 32.83
CA HIS A 4 -42.87 -72.50 33.82
C HIS A 4 -41.59 -71.75 33.38
N ASN A 5 -41.70 -70.43 33.33
CA ASN A 5 -40.60 -69.43 33.47
C ASN A 5 -40.33 -69.22 34.99
N PRO A 6 -39.33 -68.45 35.49
CA PRO A 6 -38.29 -67.64 34.81
C PRO A 6 -36.90 -67.63 35.51
N SER A 7 -35.90 -66.96 34.92
CA SER A 7 -35.04 -66.01 35.67
C SER A 7 -34.21 -65.16 34.71
N ALA A 8 -34.68 -63.93 34.51
CA ALA A 8 -33.97 -62.87 33.82
C ALA A 8 -32.84 -62.34 34.70
N ARG A 9 -31.61 -62.29 34.18
CA ARG A 9 -30.51 -61.51 34.76
C ARG A 9 -30.43 -60.17 34.03
N PHE A 10 -30.70 -59.10 34.75
CA PHE A 10 -30.47 -57.72 34.34
C PHE A 10 -28.96 -57.46 34.22
N PHE A 11 -28.53 -56.97 33.06
CA PHE A 11 -27.25 -56.28 32.91
C PHE A 11 -27.52 -54.76 32.96
N PRO A 12 -26.80 -53.97 33.79
CA PRO A 12 -26.94 -52.53 33.75
C PRO A 12 -26.20 -51.98 32.52
N THR A 13 -26.92 -51.21 31.72
CA THR A 13 -26.41 -50.36 30.63
C THR A 13 -25.54 -49.25 31.24
N PHE A 14 -24.23 -49.28 30.99
CA PHE A 14 -23.35 -48.16 31.26
C PHE A 14 -23.51 -47.13 30.13
N LEU A 15 -24.20 -46.03 30.41
CA LEU A 15 -24.29 -44.88 29.52
C LEU A 15 -22.98 -44.09 29.64
N ALA A 16 -22.06 -44.27 28.71
CA ALA A 16 -20.85 -43.45 28.63
C ALA A 16 -21.19 -42.10 28.00
N LEU A 17 -21.25 -41.05 28.84
CA LEU A 17 -21.34 -39.66 28.40
C LEU A 17 -19.96 -39.24 27.85
N VAL A 18 -19.81 -39.14 26.54
CA VAL A 18 -18.60 -38.56 25.91
C VAL A 18 -18.83 -37.06 25.78
N THR A 19 -18.31 -36.29 26.73
CA THR A 19 -18.29 -34.83 26.65
C THR A 19 -17.14 -34.40 25.75
N LEU A 20 -17.42 -34.02 24.51
CA LEU A 20 -16.44 -33.48 23.58
C LEU A 20 -16.07 -32.04 24.00
N MET A 21 -14.98 -31.88 24.76
CA MET A 21 -14.38 -30.57 24.99
C MET A 21 -13.73 -30.08 23.68
N LEU A 22 -14.43 -29.20 22.95
CA LEU A 22 -13.79 -28.36 21.94
C LEU A 22 -12.84 -27.40 22.66
N SER A 23 -11.55 -27.74 22.68
CA SER A 23 -10.50 -26.77 23.01
C SER A 23 -10.35 -25.83 21.82
N LEU A 24 -10.95 -24.64 21.90
CA LEU A 24 -10.55 -23.52 21.03
C LEU A 24 -9.09 -23.17 21.37
N CYS A 25 -8.15 -23.67 20.58
CA CYS A 25 -6.82 -23.06 20.50
C CYS A 25 -6.98 -21.71 19.80
N MET A 26 -7.35 -20.67 20.55
CA MET A 26 -7.11 -19.31 20.07
C MET A 26 -5.61 -19.08 20.17
N ALA A 27 -4.94 -19.05 19.02
CA ALA A 27 -3.59 -18.52 18.94
C ALA A 27 -3.62 -17.10 19.56
N PRO A 28 -2.62 -16.71 20.35
CA PRO A 28 -2.54 -15.32 20.82
C PRO A 28 -2.47 -14.43 19.59
N THR A 29 -3.53 -13.65 19.36
CA THR A 29 -3.48 -12.51 18.44
C THR A 29 -2.58 -11.49 19.10
N TRP A 30 -1.30 -11.50 18.74
CA TRP A 30 -0.45 -10.35 18.99
C TRP A 30 -1.06 -9.22 18.18
N ALA A 31 -1.75 -8.29 18.85
CA ALA A 31 -2.17 -7.05 18.23
C ALA A 31 -0.92 -6.43 17.62
N ALA A 32 -0.94 -6.15 16.32
CA ALA A 32 0.21 -5.53 15.65
C ALA A 32 0.51 -4.20 16.37
N GLU A 33 1.76 -3.95 16.77
CA GLU A 33 2.14 -2.74 17.52
C GLU A 33 1.95 -1.44 16.71
N LYS A 34 1.83 -1.56 15.38
CA LYS A 34 1.55 -0.48 14.43
C LYS A 34 0.82 -1.02 13.20
N SER A 35 0.18 -0.13 12.44
CA SER A 35 -0.51 -0.48 11.19
C SER A 35 0.44 -1.03 10.14
N ALA A 36 0.12 -2.20 9.58
CA ALA A 36 0.82 -2.73 8.41
C ALA A 36 0.57 -1.90 7.14
N LYS A 37 -0.51 -1.11 7.10
CA LYS A 37 -0.88 -0.27 5.97
C LYS A 37 -0.07 1.04 5.93
N ARG A 38 0.31 1.57 7.10
CA ARG A 38 0.89 2.91 7.25
C ARG A 38 2.31 3.03 6.73
N GLY A 39 2.51 3.95 5.80
CA GLY A 39 3.79 4.22 5.16
C GLY A 39 4.09 5.70 4.96
N ILE A 40 5.24 6.00 4.38
CA ILE A 40 5.64 7.37 4.02
C ILE A 40 6.25 7.41 2.62
N ALA A 41 5.86 8.42 1.84
CA ALA A 41 6.42 8.73 0.53
C ALA A 41 7.54 9.76 0.71
N TYR A 42 8.77 9.30 0.93
CA TYR A 42 9.92 10.17 1.20
C TYR A 42 11.24 9.44 1.00
N ASN A 43 12.25 10.14 0.48
CA ASN A 43 13.61 9.63 0.38
C ASN A 43 14.31 9.68 1.75
N VAL A 44 13.89 8.81 2.68
CA VAL A 44 14.50 8.69 3.99
C VAL A 44 15.99 8.37 3.82
N ALA A 45 16.85 9.27 4.27
CA ALA A 45 18.30 9.18 4.11
C ALA A 45 19.05 8.95 5.43
N LEU A 46 18.39 9.19 6.56
CA LEU A 46 19.02 9.27 7.88
C LEU A 46 18.43 8.20 8.81
N PRO A 47 19.25 7.37 9.48
CA PRO A 47 18.76 6.41 10.47
C PRO A 47 18.00 7.06 11.63
N ALA A 48 18.36 8.29 11.99
CA ALA A 48 17.64 9.07 13.00
C ALA A 48 16.18 9.36 12.60
N ASP A 49 15.92 9.60 11.31
CA ASP A 49 14.55 9.79 10.81
C ASP A 49 13.77 8.46 10.83
N LEU A 50 14.42 7.34 10.50
CA LEU A 50 13.80 6.02 10.66
C LEU A 50 13.42 5.78 12.12
N SER A 51 14.31 6.08 13.06
CA SER A 51 14.03 5.96 14.49
C SER A 51 12.85 6.82 14.94
N ALA A 52 12.67 8.00 14.33
CA ALA A 52 11.56 8.89 14.65
C ALA A 52 10.22 8.37 14.09
N LEU A 53 10.24 7.76 12.91
CA LEU A 53 9.05 7.28 12.19
C LEU A 53 8.61 5.87 12.60
N SER A 54 9.54 5.01 13.02
CA SER A 54 9.36 3.56 13.11
C SER A 54 8.33 3.09 14.14
N SER A 55 7.93 3.95 15.06
CA SER A 55 6.87 3.65 16.04
C SER A 55 5.47 3.54 15.42
N GLY A 56 5.24 4.16 14.26
CA GLY A 56 3.93 4.11 13.58
C GLY A 56 4.01 3.79 12.08
N VAL A 57 5.13 4.04 11.42
CA VAL A 57 5.34 3.71 10.00
C VAL A 57 5.88 2.28 9.88
N SER A 58 5.32 1.50 8.96
CA SER A 58 5.74 0.12 8.67
C SER A 58 6.52 -0.01 7.36
N TRP A 59 6.42 0.96 6.46
CA TRP A 59 7.12 0.90 5.18
C TRP A 59 7.34 2.29 4.57
N TRP A 60 8.28 2.40 3.64
CA TRP A 60 8.48 3.63 2.86
C TRP A 60 8.94 3.31 1.44
N TYR A 61 8.86 4.30 0.57
CA TYR A 61 9.48 4.28 -0.76
C TYR A 61 10.00 5.68 -1.11
N ASN A 62 10.87 5.76 -2.11
CA ASN A 62 11.56 6.98 -2.51
C ASN A 62 11.57 7.21 -4.03
N TRP A 63 10.56 6.70 -4.74
CA TRP A 63 10.44 6.79 -6.21
C TRP A 63 11.57 6.13 -6.99
N SER A 64 12.40 5.31 -6.35
CA SER A 64 13.58 4.72 -6.97
C SER A 64 13.70 3.23 -6.68
N PRO A 65 14.56 2.48 -7.42
CA PRO A 65 14.67 1.04 -7.26
C PRO A 65 15.43 0.61 -6.00
N ARG A 66 16.02 1.56 -5.24
CA ARG A 66 16.85 1.27 -4.06
C ARG A 66 16.65 2.33 -2.97
N PRO A 67 16.84 2.00 -1.68
CA PRO A 67 16.83 3.01 -0.64
C PRO A 67 18.00 3.99 -0.83
N HIS A 68 17.97 5.11 -0.13
CA HIS A 68 19.09 6.06 -0.13
C HIS A 68 20.40 5.36 0.28
N ASP A 69 21.52 5.66 -0.39
CA ASP A 69 22.81 4.95 -0.18
C ASP A 69 23.31 5.00 1.28
N ARG A 70 23.02 6.07 2.01
CA ARG A 70 23.32 6.18 3.46
C ARG A 70 22.66 5.09 4.30
N LEU A 71 21.58 4.47 3.83
CA LEU A 71 20.90 3.37 4.49
C LEU A 71 21.38 1.99 4.00
N ALA A 72 22.23 1.92 2.97
CA ALA A 72 22.62 0.66 2.33
C ALA A 72 23.36 -0.32 3.26
N SER A 73 24.00 0.19 4.31
CA SER A 73 24.70 -0.62 5.32
C SER A 73 23.88 -0.89 6.59
N TYR A 74 22.63 -0.43 6.67
CA TYR A 74 21.77 -0.60 7.84
C TYR A 74 20.74 -1.71 7.58
N ASP A 75 20.63 -2.66 8.51
CA ASP A 75 19.53 -3.62 8.53
C ASP A 75 18.28 -2.98 9.13
N TYR A 76 17.69 -2.05 8.37
CA TYR A 76 16.55 -1.28 8.83
C TYR A 76 15.31 -2.14 9.13
N ALA A 77 15.19 -3.31 8.49
CA ALA A 77 14.08 -4.23 8.73
C ALA A 77 14.16 -4.79 10.15
N SER A 78 15.33 -5.33 10.55
CA SER A 78 15.52 -5.84 11.91
C SER A 78 15.58 -4.73 12.96
N MET A 79 16.19 -3.59 12.65
CA MET A 79 16.43 -2.51 13.62
C MET A 79 15.19 -1.66 13.91
N TYR A 80 14.36 -1.42 12.90
CA TYR A 80 13.26 -0.46 12.98
C TYR A 80 11.90 -1.09 12.62
N GLY A 81 11.88 -2.36 12.19
CA GLY A 81 10.64 -3.02 11.77
C GLY A 81 9.97 -2.29 10.62
N VAL A 82 10.75 -1.80 9.65
CA VAL A 82 10.24 -1.08 8.48
C VAL A 82 10.76 -1.69 7.18
N ASP A 83 9.91 -1.72 6.16
CA ASP A 83 10.26 -2.20 4.82
C ASP A 83 10.49 -1.05 3.84
N PHE A 84 11.56 -1.13 3.05
CA PHE A 84 11.69 -0.33 1.83
C PHE A 84 10.98 -1.03 0.66
N ILE A 85 10.18 -0.29 -0.10
CA ILE A 85 9.54 -0.77 -1.32
C ILE A 85 10.16 -0.09 -2.55
N PRO A 86 10.79 -0.85 -3.47
CA PRO A 86 11.40 -0.29 -4.67
C PRO A 86 10.34 0.17 -5.68
N MET A 87 10.71 1.16 -6.49
CA MET A 87 9.88 1.66 -7.58
C MET A 87 10.62 1.68 -8.92
N VAL A 88 9.93 1.25 -9.98
CA VAL A 88 10.26 1.57 -11.37
C VAL A 88 9.45 2.78 -11.79
N TRP A 89 10.06 3.96 -11.79
CA TRP A 89 9.35 5.22 -11.96
C TRP A 89 8.78 5.40 -13.38
N ASN A 90 9.53 5.05 -14.42
CA ASN A 90 9.08 5.04 -15.82
C ASN A 90 9.83 3.95 -16.63
N GLY A 91 9.79 4.03 -17.97
CA GLY A 91 10.48 3.08 -18.85
C GLY A 91 12.02 3.08 -18.79
N ASN A 92 12.65 4.05 -18.11
CA ASN A 92 14.09 4.16 -17.95
C ASN A 92 14.57 3.38 -16.71
N VAL A 93 14.69 2.06 -16.86
CA VAL A 93 15.15 1.15 -15.81
C VAL A 93 16.15 0.13 -16.34
N ASP A 94 17.15 -0.19 -15.52
CA ASP A 94 18.06 -1.32 -15.71
C ASP A 94 17.43 -2.59 -15.11
N ASP A 95 16.81 -3.41 -15.96
CA ASP A 95 16.15 -4.65 -15.55
C ASP A 95 17.12 -5.63 -14.87
N GLY A 96 18.38 -5.66 -15.31
CA GLY A 96 19.40 -6.58 -14.77
C GLY A 96 19.74 -6.23 -13.33
N GLN A 97 20.05 -4.95 -13.07
CA GLN A 97 20.36 -4.48 -11.72
C GLN A 97 19.17 -4.57 -10.77
N LEU A 98 17.96 -4.29 -11.25
CA LEU A 98 16.75 -4.41 -10.43
C LEU A 98 16.48 -5.87 -10.05
N LYS A 99 16.56 -6.80 -11.01
CA LYS A 99 16.38 -8.24 -10.73
C LYS A 99 17.42 -8.76 -9.75
N GLN A 100 18.69 -8.40 -9.93
CA GLN A 100 19.76 -8.78 -9.00
C GLN A 100 19.47 -8.28 -7.58
N TYR A 101 19.04 -7.01 -7.45
CA TYR A 101 18.66 -6.44 -6.17
C TYR A 101 17.50 -7.20 -5.52
N LEU A 102 16.40 -7.44 -6.25
CA LEU A 102 15.23 -8.14 -5.73
C LEU A 102 15.54 -9.59 -5.32
N LEU A 103 16.37 -10.31 -6.09
CA LEU A 103 16.78 -11.68 -5.75
C LEU A 103 17.68 -11.74 -4.52
N ALA A 104 18.51 -10.73 -4.29
CA ALA A 104 19.31 -10.60 -3.09
C ALA A 104 18.49 -10.20 -1.85
N HIS A 105 17.29 -9.63 -2.04
CA HIS A 105 16.41 -9.16 -0.97
C HIS A 105 15.03 -9.84 -1.05
N PRO A 106 14.94 -11.18 -0.82
CA PRO A 106 13.72 -11.96 -1.04
C PRO A 106 12.54 -11.60 -0.12
N ALA A 107 12.79 -10.81 0.93
CA ALA A 107 11.76 -10.22 1.78
C ALA A 107 10.95 -9.13 1.05
N ILE A 108 11.49 -8.53 -0.01
CA ILE A 108 10.75 -7.58 -0.85
C ILE A 108 9.73 -8.37 -1.68
N ARG A 109 8.44 -8.18 -1.37
CA ARG A 109 7.32 -8.87 -2.03
C ARG A 109 6.56 -8.02 -3.05
N TYR A 110 6.86 -6.73 -3.12
CA TYR A 110 6.13 -5.75 -3.94
C TYR A 110 7.10 -4.86 -4.70
N LEU A 111 6.69 -4.45 -5.90
CA LEU A 111 7.39 -3.49 -6.75
C LEU A 111 6.39 -2.45 -7.21
N LEU A 112 6.63 -1.19 -6.83
CA LEU A 112 5.87 -0.05 -7.35
C LEU A 112 6.29 0.20 -8.80
N VAL A 113 5.33 0.49 -9.68
CA VAL A 113 5.61 0.66 -11.11
C VAL A 113 4.83 1.83 -11.70
N ILE A 114 5.51 2.61 -12.54
CA ILE A 114 5.02 3.73 -13.35
C ILE A 114 4.34 4.83 -12.51
N ASN A 115 5.08 5.91 -12.24
CA ASN A 115 4.62 7.05 -11.45
C ASN A 115 3.81 8.04 -12.29
N GLU A 116 2.51 8.12 -12.07
CA GLU A 116 1.62 9.13 -12.68
C GLU A 116 1.82 9.26 -14.19
N PRO A 117 1.58 8.17 -14.96
CA PRO A 117 1.89 8.16 -16.39
C PRO A 117 1.11 9.22 -17.18
N ASN A 118 -0.04 9.65 -16.67
CA ASN A 118 -0.90 10.67 -17.25
C ASN A 118 -0.56 12.11 -16.82
N LEU A 119 0.53 12.33 -16.08
CA LEU A 119 1.09 13.65 -15.78
C LEU A 119 2.34 13.91 -16.62
N LEU A 120 2.39 15.07 -17.30
CA LEU A 120 3.46 15.43 -18.24
C LEU A 120 4.81 15.70 -17.56
N ASP A 121 4.77 16.11 -16.29
CA ASP A 121 5.91 16.37 -15.41
C ASP A 121 6.34 15.14 -14.59
N GLN A 122 5.69 14.00 -14.79
CA GLN A 122 5.94 12.74 -14.10
C GLN A 122 6.42 11.67 -15.10
N ALA A 123 6.02 10.40 -14.97
CA ALA A 123 6.49 9.35 -15.87
C ALA A 123 6.17 9.65 -17.33
N ASN A 124 5.10 10.42 -17.59
CA ASN A 124 4.72 10.92 -18.90
C ASN A 124 4.73 9.81 -19.96
N MET A 125 3.91 8.79 -19.73
CA MET A 125 3.81 7.62 -20.59
C MET A 125 2.41 7.53 -21.17
N THR A 126 2.30 7.54 -22.50
CA THR A 126 1.02 7.26 -23.16
C THR A 126 0.58 5.83 -22.83
N PRO A 127 -0.73 5.52 -22.95
CA PRO A 127 -1.23 4.17 -22.76
C PRO A 127 -0.48 3.10 -23.58
N GLU A 128 -0.15 3.39 -24.84
CA GLU A 128 0.59 2.48 -25.73
C GLU A 128 2.04 2.29 -25.30
N ALA A 129 2.70 3.36 -24.82
CA ALA A 129 4.06 3.28 -24.33
C ALA A 129 4.13 2.44 -23.05
N ALA A 130 3.19 2.64 -22.12
CA ALA A 130 3.08 1.82 -20.92
C ALA A 130 2.75 0.37 -21.26
N ALA A 131 1.82 0.11 -22.20
CA ALA A 131 1.48 -1.22 -22.67
C ALA A 131 2.66 -1.97 -23.30
N SER A 132 3.47 -1.26 -24.11
CA SER A 132 4.67 -1.81 -24.74
C SER A 132 5.76 -2.13 -23.73
N PHE A 133 5.85 -1.34 -22.65
CA PHE A 133 6.82 -1.52 -21.58
C PHE A 133 6.43 -2.64 -20.60
N TRP A 134 5.14 -2.82 -20.35
CA TRP A 134 4.60 -3.70 -19.30
C TRP A 134 5.11 -5.16 -19.31
N PRO A 135 5.35 -5.82 -20.47
CA PRO A 135 5.93 -7.17 -20.49
C PRO A 135 7.29 -7.29 -19.78
N ARG A 136 8.10 -6.21 -19.75
CA ARG A 136 9.36 -6.19 -18.98
C ARG A 136 9.11 -6.29 -17.48
N LEU A 137 8.11 -5.57 -16.97
CA LEU A 137 7.69 -5.62 -15.56
C LEU A 137 7.14 -6.99 -15.19
N GLU A 138 6.34 -7.60 -16.06
CA GLU A 138 5.81 -8.95 -15.84
C GLU A 138 6.92 -10.00 -15.81
N GLN A 139 7.94 -9.85 -16.65
CA GLN A 139 9.12 -10.72 -16.61
C GLN A 139 9.90 -10.57 -15.31
N ILE A 140 10.10 -9.34 -14.81
CA ILE A 140 10.71 -9.09 -13.49
C ILE A 140 9.88 -9.81 -12.41
N ALA A 141 8.57 -9.60 -12.39
CA ALA A 141 7.67 -10.22 -11.42
C ALA A 141 7.67 -11.75 -11.48
N ALA A 142 7.76 -12.34 -12.67
CA ALA A 142 7.87 -13.79 -12.84
C ALA A 142 9.21 -14.36 -12.32
N GLN A 143 10.30 -13.62 -12.49
CA GLN A 143 11.65 -14.08 -12.13
C GLN A 143 11.99 -13.85 -10.64
N THR A 144 11.40 -12.83 -10.02
CA THR A 144 11.72 -12.46 -8.63
C THR A 144 10.58 -12.76 -7.65
N GLY A 145 9.37 -13.01 -8.14
CA GLY A 145 8.20 -13.32 -7.32
C GLY A 145 7.49 -12.10 -6.73
N VAL A 146 7.94 -10.88 -7.05
CA VAL A 146 7.26 -9.66 -6.60
C VAL A 146 5.87 -9.51 -7.23
N LYS A 147 5.01 -8.79 -6.51
CA LYS A 147 3.71 -8.31 -6.97
C LYS A 147 3.85 -6.93 -7.60
N LEU A 148 3.16 -6.71 -8.72
CA LEU A 148 3.17 -5.42 -9.43
C LEU A 148 2.10 -4.49 -8.85
N VAL A 149 2.55 -3.36 -8.32
CA VAL A 149 1.72 -2.33 -7.70
C VAL A 149 1.78 -1.07 -8.57
N GLY A 150 0.76 -0.85 -9.38
CA GLY A 150 0.67 0.28 -10.30
C GLY A 150 -0.09 -0.04 -11.59
N PRO A 151 -0.14 0.89 -12.56
CA PRO A 151 0.45 2.24 -12.51
C PRO A 151 -0.10 3.07 -11.34
N ALA A 152 0.71 3.99 -10.81
CA ALA A 152 0.27 4.95 -9.79
C ALA A 152 -0.45 6.11 -10.46
N MET A 153 -1.79 6.12 -10.40
CA MET A 153 -2.61 7.08 -11.12
C MET A 153 -2.92 8.34 -10.28
N ASN A 154 -3.18 9.45 -10.95
CA ASN A 154 -3.72 10.69 -10.38
C ASN A 154 -4.63 11.37 -11.42
N TRP A 155 -5.24 12.51 -11.10
CA TRP A 155 -5.79 13.40 -12.12
C TRP A 155 -4.64 14.02 -12.93
N GLY A 156 -4.64 13.74 -14.22
CA GLY A 156 -3.52 14.01 -15.12
C GLY A 156 -3.60 15.34 -15.87
N THR A 157 -2.50 15.66 -16.53
CA THR A 157 -2.31 16.83 -17.40
C THR A 157 -2.06 16.43 -18.85
N MET A 158 -1.90 15.13 -19.12
CA MET A 158 -1.75 14.61 -20.47
C MET A 158 -3.03 14.87 -21.30
N PRO A 159 -2.94 15.51 -22.47
CA PRO A 159 -4.09 15.80 -23.31
C PRO A 159 -4.91 14.55 -23.64
N GLY A 160 -6.22 14.60 -23.36
CA GLY A 160 -7.15 13.48 -23.58
C GLY A 160 -7.10 12.38 -22.51
N TYR A 161 -6.15 12.43 -21.57
CA TYR A 161 -5.93 11.40 -20.55
C TYR A 161 -5.86 11.95 -19.12
N GLY A 162 -6.43 13.14 -18.89
CA GLY A 162 -6.51 13.72 -17.54
C GLY A 162 -7.27 12.82 -16.56
N ASP A 163 -8.40 12.25 -16.99
CA ASP A 163 -9.12 11.28 -16.17
C ASP A 163 -8.35 9.93 -16.12
N PRO A 164 -7.97 9.43 -14.93
CA PRO A 164 -7.25 8.17 -14.81
C PRO A 164 -8.03 6.96 -15.34
N VAL A 165 -9.38 7.00 -15.35
CA VAL A 165 -10.20 5.94 -15.96
C VAL A 165 -10.00 5.90 -17.47
N VAL A 166 -9.90 7.06 -18.12
CA VAL A 166 -9.69 7.15 -19.58
C VAL A 166 -8.30 6.63 -19.95
N TRP A 167 -7.27 7.00 -19.17
CA TRP A 167 -5.91 6.48 -19.39
C TRP A 167 -5.84 4.97 -19.17
N LEU A 168 -6.42 4.44 -18.07
CA LEU A 168 -6.39 3.01 -17.76
C LEU A 168 -7.18 2.18 -18.78
N ASP A 169 -8.35 2.63 -19.23
CA ASP A 169 -9.13 1.94 -20.27
C ASP A 169 -8.33 1.82 -21.58
N ALA A 170 -7.66 2.90 -21.99
CA ALA A 170 -6.78 2.90 -23.15
C ALA A 170 -5.56 1.98 -22.96
N PHE A 171 -4.98 1.96 -21.76
CA PHE A 171 -3.81 1.11 -21.44
C PHE A 171 -4.18 -0.37 -21.50
N TYR A 172 -5.31 -0.77 -20.90
CA TYR A 172 -5.81 -2.14 -21.00
C TYR A 172 -6.08 -2.54 -22.46
N THR A 173 -6.68 -1.64 -23.25
CA THR A 173 -6.95 -1.87 -24.67
C THR A 173 -5.67 -2.05 -25.48
N ALA A 174 -4.69 -1.16 -25.30
CA ALA A 174 -3.40 -1.23 -25.96
C ALA A 174 -2.62 -2.49 -25.54
N TYR A 175 -2.61 -2.84 -24.26
CA TYR A 175 -1.92 -4.04 -23.79
C TYR A 175 -2.55 -5.31 -24.38
N ARG A 176 -3.89 -5.43 -24.36
CA ARG A 176 -4.60 -6.58 -24.97
C ARG A 176 -4.29 -6.74 -26.45
N SER A 177 -4.26 -5.64 -27.21
CA SER A 177 -3.97 -5.69 -28.64
C SER A 177 -2.55 -6.18 -28.94
N MET A 178 -1.61 -5.92 -28.03
CA MET A 178 -0.21 -6.36 -28.14
C MET A 178 0.05 -7.77 -27.57
N ASN A 179 -0.82 -8.27 -26.70
CA ASN A 179 -0.56 -9.46 -25.87
C ASN A 179 -1.69 -10.50 -25.93
N GLN A 180 -2.07 -10.91 -27.14
CA GLN A 180 -3.03 -12.02 -27.38
C GLN A 180 -4.37 -11.84 -26.64
N ASN A 181 -4.84 -10.59 -26.55
CA ASN A 181 -6.07 -10.20 -25.86
C ASN A 181 -6.09 -10.53 -24.36
N ARG A 182 -4.93 -10.71 -23.72
CA ARG A 182 -4.81 -10.86 -22.27
C ARG A 182 -4.74 -9.48 -21.60
N ASP A 183 -5.35 -9.36 -20.42
CA ASP A 183 -5.19 -8.20 -19.54
C ASP A 183 -3.75 -8.09 -19.00
N PRO A 184 -3.24 -6.86 -18.79
CA PRO A 184 -1.97 -6.66 -18.11
C PRO A 184 -2.03 -7.26 -16.69
N ARG A 185 -0.95 -7.90 -16.24
CA ARG A 185 -0.84 -8.33 -14.85
C ARG A 185 -0.71 -7.10 -13.96
N ILE A 186 -1.79 -6.78 -13.28
CA ILE A 186 -1.85 -5.81 -12.19
C ILE A 186 -2.27 -6.60 -10.95
N ASP A 187 -1.37 -6.68 -9.96
CA ASP A 187 -1.69 -7.29 -8.67
C ASP A 187 -2.41 -6.26 -7.77
N TYR A 188 -1.96 -4.99 -7.78
CA TYR A 188 -2.62 -3.84 -7.14
C TYR A 188 -2.55 -2.61 -8.05
N LEU A 189 -3.59 -1.78 -8.06
CA LEU A 189 -3.48 -0.42 -8.61
C LEU A 189 -2.86 0.50 -7.56
N ALA A 190 -2.09 1.49 -7.99
CA ALA A 190 -1.62 2.56 -7.11
C ALA A 190 -2.38 3.86 -7.41
N PHE A 191 -2.59 4.69 -6.41
CA PHE A 191 -3.30 5.95 -6.55
C PHE A 191 -2.69 7.06 -5.70
N HIS A 192 -2.60 8.26 -6.26
CA HIS A 192 -2.17 9.48 -5.60
C HIS A 192 -3.32 10.47 -5.56
N TRP A 193 -3.46 11.19 -4.45
CA TRP A 193 -4.52 12.20 -4.34
C TRP A 193 -4.17 13.29 -3.34
N TYR A 194 -4.36 14.55 -3.75
CA TYR A 194 -3.94 15.73 -3.00
C TYR A 194 -5.10 16.67 -2.66
N ASP A 195 -6.33 16.16 -2.64
CA ASP A 195 -7.54 16.95 -2.44
C ASP A 195 -8.61 16.15 -1.68
N TYR A 196 -9.76 16.77 -1.44
CA TYR A 196 -10.97 16.10 -0.98
C TYR A 196 -11.42 15.01 -1.97
N GLY A 197 -12.26 14.08 -1.50
CA GLY A 197 -12.92 13.11 -2.38
C GLY A 197 -12.11 11.84 -2.72
N LEU A 198 -11.00 11.58 -2.02
CA LEU A 198 -10.24 10.32 -2.14
C LEU A 198 -11.12 9.05 -2.15
N PRO A 199 -12.11 8.85 -1.24
CA PRO A 199 -12.96 7.66 -1.27
C PRO A 199 -13.71 7.50 -2.59
N GLY A 200 -14.24 8.60 -3.13
CA GLY A 200 -14.98 8.60 -4.40
C GLY A 200 -14.08 8.27 -5.59
N MET A 201 -12.82 8.71 -5.58
CA MET A 201 -11.85 8.34 -6.61
C MET A 201 -11.50 6.84 -6.55
N LEU A 202 -11.30 6.28 -5.36
CA LEU A 202 -11.10 4.84 -5.19
C LEU A 202 -12.32 4.03 -5.67
N ASP A 203 -13.53 4.49 -5.37
CA ASP A 203 -14.76 3.84 -5.84
C ASP A 203 -14.88 3.85 -7.37
N ARG A 204 -14.49 4.94 -8.04
CA ARG A 204 -14.43 5.00 -9.51
C ARG A 204 -13.44 3.99 -10.08
N LEU A 205 -12.26 3.87 -9.46
CA LEU A 205 -11.21 2.95 -9.91
C LEU A 205 -11.50 1.48 -9.54
N SER A 206 -12.42 1.22 -8.60
CA SER A 206 -12.85 -0.15 -8.26
C SER A 206 -13.40 -0.93 -9.46
N LYS A 207 -13.80 -0.21 -10.53
CA LYS A 207 -14.14 -0.75 -11.86
C LYS A 207 -13.15 -1.81 -12.37
N TYR A 208 -11.86 -1.70 -12.06
CA TYR A 208 -10.83 -2.63 -12.54
C TYR A 208 -10.71 -3.92 -11.69
N GLY A 209 -11.46 -4.03 -10.60
CA GLY A 209 -11.44 -5.21 -9.73
C GLY A 209 -10.08 -5.47 -9.07
N LYS A 210 -9.32 -4.40 -8.81
CA LYS A 210 -7.99 -4.46 -8.18
C LYS A 210 -8.02 -3.81 -6.80
N PRO A 211 -7.36 -4.40 -5.78
CA PRO A 211 -7.05 -3.69 -4.56
C PRO A 211 -6.04 -2.57 -4.81
N PHE A 212 -5.94 -1.64 -3.87
CA PHE A 212 -5.19 -0.40 -3.98
C PHE A 212 -4.01 -0.32 -3.03
N TRP A 213 -2.99 0.38 -3.49
CA TRP A 213 -2.07 1.11 -2.64
C TRP A 213 -2.28 2.61 -2.86
N VAL A 214 -2.47 3.40 -1.81
CA VAL A 214 -2.55 4.86 -1.93
C VAL A 214 -1.18 5.44 -1.61
N THR A 215 -0.31 5.46 -2.61
CA THR A 215 1.13 5.68 -2.44
C THR A 215 1.52 7.13 -2.21
N GLU A 216 0.64 8.08 -2.50
CA GLU A 216 0.78 9.47 -2.06
C GLU A 216 -0.57 10.02 -1.67
N PHE A 217 -0.64 10.63 -0.49
CA PHE A 217 -1.78 11.46 -0.15
C PHE A 217 -1.43 12.52 0.87
N ALA A 218 -2.11 13.65 0.72
CA ALA A 218 -2.27 14.75 1.66
C ALA A 218 -3.50 15.54 1.18
N ASN A 219 -3.94 16.58 1.88
CA ASN A 219 -4.88 17.54 1.29
C ASN A 219 -4.16 18.87 1.07
N TRP A 220 -4.07 19.30 -0.18
CA TRP A 220 -3.43 20.54 -0.64
C TRP A 220 -4.45 21.46 -1.33
N HIS A 221 -5.73 21.33 -0.97
CA HIS A 221 -6.76 22.23 -1.47
C HIS A 221 -6.37 23.68 -1.19
N ALA A 222 -6.34 24.50 -2.23
CA ALA A 222 -5.78 25.86 -2.18
C ALA A 222 -6.72 26.94 -2.70
N LEU A 223 -7.91 26.57 -3.20
CA LEU A 223 -8.89 27.56 -3.64
C LEU A 223 -9.47 28.29 -2.42
N ASP A 224 -9.68 29.61 -2.56
CA ASP A 224 -10.30 30.42 -1.51
C ASP A 224 -11.83 30.26 -1.54
N ASP A 225 -12.28 29.06 -1.22
CA ASP A 225 -13.70 28.67 -1.17
C ASP A 225 -14.14 28.25 0.25
N GLY A 226 -13.26 28.41 1.24
CA GLY A 226 -13.46 28.02 2.63
C GLY A 226 -12.95 26.61 2.96
N ALA A 227 -12.57 25.82 1.95
CA ALA A 227 -12.00 24.47 2.12
C ALA A 227 -10.48 24.43 1.98
N GLN A 228 -9.80 25.57 1.81
CA GLN A 228 -8.34 25.61 1.71
C GLN A 228 -7.65 25.01 2.95
N ILE A 229 -6.57 24.28 2.73
CA ILE A 229 -5.70 23.75 3.78
C ILE A 229 -4.57 24.74 4.02
N ASP A 230 -4.83 25.72 4.89
CA ASP A 230 -3.94 26.85 5.21
C ASP A 230 -3.50 26.87 6.68
N THR A 231 -3.81 25.83 7.45
CA THR A 231 -3.31 25.63 8.82
C THR A 231 -2.96 24.17 9.11
N VAL A 232 -2.11 23.95 10.12
CA VAL A 232 -1.76 22.60 10.59
C VAL A 232 -2.98 21.85 11.14
N GLU A 233 -3.93 22.55 11.79
CA GLU A 233 -5.16 21.95 12.31
C GLU A 233 -6.04 21.39 11.18
N LYS A 234 -6.18 22.13 10.08
CA LYS A 234 -6.91 21.66 8.90
C LYS A 234 -6.23 20.44 8.27
N GLN A 235 -4.89 20.45 8.17
CA GLN A 235 -4.16 19.31 7.63
C GLN A 235 -4.26 18.07 8.55
N LYS A 236 -4.20 18.25 9.87
CA LYS A 236 -4.44 17.15 10.83
C LYS A 236 -5.85 16.58 10.71
N GLN A 237 -6.86 17.44 10.54
CA GLN A 237 -8.23 16.97 10.34
C GLN A 237 -8.34 16.10 9.08
N GLN A 238 -7.81 16.58 7.95
CA GLN A 238 -7.84 15.82 6.70
C GLN A 238 -7.02 14.53 6.78
N MET A 239 -5.85 14.57 7.42
CA MET A 239 -5.06 13.36 7.69
C MET A 239 -5.87 12.32 8.47
N ALA A 240 -6.55 12.71 9.55
CA ALA A 240 -7.35 11.79 10.34
C ALA A 240 -8.50 11.16 9.53
N GLU A 241 -9.21 11.97 8.74
CA GLU A 241 -10.32 11.51 7.89
C GLU A 241 -9.84 10.54 6.79
N MET A 242 -8.76 10.90 6.09
CA MET A 242 -8.18 10.06 5.04
C MET A 242 -7.60 8.77 5.60
N VAL A 243 -6.85 8.82 6.71
CA VAL A 243 -6.29 7.63 7.36
C VAL A 243 -7.40 6.71 7.85
N ALA A 244 -8.44 7.24 8.52
CA ALA A 244 -9.57 6.43 8.97
C ALA A 244 -10.26 5.71 7.81
N THR A 245 -10.45 6.40 6.69
CA THR A 245 -11.00 5.80 5.45
C THR A 245 -10.09 4.66 4.95
N LEU A 246 -8.80 4.92 4.81
CA LEU A 246 -7.83 3.97 4.23
C LEU A 246 -7.61 2.75 5.13
N GLU A 247 -7.69 2.92 6.44
CA GLU A 247 -7.66 1.82 7.40
C GLU A 247 -8.91 0.94 7.27
N GLN A 248 -10.10 1.53 7.23
CA GLN A 248 -11.38 0.79 7.16
C GLN A 248 -11.64 0.10 5.82
N ARG A 249 -11.00 0.55 4.73
CA ARG A 249 -11.18 -0.04 3.40
C ARG A 249 -10.45 -1.38 3.27
N PRO A 250 -11.16 -2.51 3.06
CA PRO A 250 -10.52 -3.83 2.91
C PRO A 250 -9.79 -3.98 1.57
N ASP A 251 -10.14 -3.17 0.58
CA ASP A 251 -9.47 -3.12 -0.72
C ASP A 251 -8.23 -2.20 -0.73
N VAL A 252 -7.95 -1.47 0.35
CA VAL A 252 -6.70 -0.70 0.51
C VAL A 252 -5.71 -1.53 1.33
N PHE A 253 -4.63 -1.94 0.67
CA PHE A 253 -3.58 -2.76 1.30
C PHE A 253 -2.55 -1.92 2.05
N ARG A 254 -2.13 -0.79 1.47
CA ARG A 254 -1.11 0.11 2.03
C ARG A 254 -1.38 1.55 1.60
N TYR A 255 -0.95 2.50 2.41
CA TYR A 255 -1.00 3.93 2.10
C TYR A 255 0.27 4.64 2.57
N ALA A 256 0.68 5.71 1.89
CA ALA A 256 1.88 6.47 2.24
C ALA A 256 1.62 7.97 2.21
N TRP A 257 1.83 8.63 3.35
CA TRP A 257 1.67 10.08 3.48
C TRP A 257 2.77 10.81 2.70
N PHE A 258 2.40 11.87 2.00
CA PHE A 258 3.34 12.79 1.36
C PHE A 258 3.46 14.07 2.23
N THR A 259 4.59 14.32 2.91
CA THR A 259 5.90 13.63 2.84
C THR A 259 6.68 13.78 4.16
N GLY A 260 7.94 13.35 4.19
CA GLY A 260 8.83 13.55 5.33
C GLY A 260 9.13 15.03 5.55
N ARG A 261 9.68 15.72 4.54
CA ARG A 261 9.99 17.16 4.60
C ARG A 261 9.76 17.81 3.25
N MET A 262 9.21 19.02 3.27
CA MET A 262 9.16 19.90 2.10
C MET A 262 9.38 21.36 2.50
N ASN A 263 9.89 22.17 1.56
CA ASN A 263 10.08 23.61 1.76
C ASN A 263 9.97 24.33 0.40
N PRO A 264 9.07 25.32 0.25
CA PRO A 264 8.05 25.74 1.21
C PRO A 264 7.04 24.63 1.54
N ASP A 265 6.39 24.72 2.69
CA ASP A 265 5.34 23.79 3.14
C ASP A 265 4.02 24.54 3.43
N PRO A 266 3.34 25.05 2.38
CA PRO A 266 2.15 25.89 2.54
C PRO A 266 0.94 25.16 3.14
N HIS A 267 0.94 23.83 3.09
CA HIS A 267 -0.15 22.98 3.57
C HIS A 267 0.26 22.13 4.79
N PHE A 268 1.39 22.44 5.40
CA PHE A 268 1.89 21.79 6.63
C PHE A 268 2.01 20.27 6.52
N SER A 269 2.43 19.75 5.35
CA SER A 269 2.49 18.33 5.01
C SER A 269 3.70 17.59 5.58
N SER A 270 4.73 18.27 6.08
CA SER A 270 5.96 17.64 6.57
C SER A 270 5.72 16.87 7.88
N LEU A 271 6.09 15.59 7.91
CA LEU A 271 6.09 14.78 9.14
C LEU A 271 7.35 14.97 10.00
N LEU A 272 8.43 15.46 9.39
CA LEU A 272 9.73 15.66 10.03
C LEU A 272 10.17 17.13 9.91
N ASP A 273 10.96 17.59 10.89
CA ASP A 273 11.57 18.92 10.91
C ASP A 273 13.10 18.79 10.92
N ALA A 274 13.79 18.96 12.05
CA ALA A 274 15.20 18.62 12.16
C ALA A 274 15.43 17.09 12.00
N GLU A 275 16.67 16.68 11.77
CA GLU A 275 17.05 15.26 11.74
C GLU A 275 16.56 14.52 13.00
N GLY A 276 15.82 13.42 12.80
CA GLY A 276 15.25 12.61 13.87
C GLY A 276 14.18 13.31 14.72
N LYS A 277 13.58 14.40 14.22
CA LYS A 277 12.52 15.14 14.92
C LYS A 277 11.23 15.14 14.10
N LEU A 278 10.17 14.60 14.69
CA LEU A 278 8.82 14.68 14.15
C LEU A 278 8.27 16.10 14.35
N THR A 279 7.53 16.60 13.35
CA THR A 279 6.64 17.75 13.52
C THR A 279 5.44 17.38 14.41
N GLU A 280 4.59 18.35 14.73
CA GLU A 280 3.29 18.07 15.35
C GLU A 280 2.44 17.13 14.48
N LEU A 281 2.40 17.36 13.16
CA LEU A 281 1.70 16.48 12.22
C LEU A 281 2.32 15.08 12.19
N GLY A 282 3.66 14.98 12.24
CA GLY A 282 4.38 13.72 12.33
C GLY A 282 3.97 12.89 13.53
N GLN A 283 3.99 13.48 14.73
CA GLN A 283 3.55 12.81 15.95
C GLN A 283 2.09 12.36 15.86
N TYR A 284 1.24 13.22 15.29
CA TYR A 284 -0.16 12.92 15.09
C TYR A 284 -0.37 11.70 14.17
N TYR A 285 0.28 11.68 13.00
CA TYR A 285 0.19 10.58 12.04
C TYR A 285 0.52 9.21 12.64
N LEU A 286 1.58 9.15 13.44
CA LEU A 286 2.01 7.90 14.08
C LEU A 286 1.03 7.44 15.17
N SER A 287 0.33 8.37 15.81
CA SER A 287 -0.64 8.10 16.89
C SER A 287 -2.03 7.68 16.41
N LEU A 288 -2.35 7.85 15.11
CA LEU A 288 -3.67 7.58 14.59
C LEU A 288 -4.04 6.09 14.73
N PRO A 289 -5.32 5.78 15.03
CA PRO A 289 -5.79 4.40 15.13
C PRO A 289 -5.68 3.68 13.79
N TYR A 290 -5.72 2.36 13.83
CA TYR A 290 -5.65 1.49 12.65
C TYR A 290 -6.51 0.25 12.82
N SER A 291 -6.79 -0.42 11.71
CA SER A 291 -7.47 -1.70 11.71
C SER A 291 -6.45 -2.83 11.90
N GLU A 292 -6.77 -3.79 12.78
CA GLU A 292 -6.00 -5.03 12.95
C GLU A 292 -6.12 -5.96 11.74
#